data_AF-A0A1W9U6M8-F1
#
_entry.id   AF-A0A1W9U6M8-F1
#
_cell.length_a   1.000
_cell.length_b   1.000
_cell.length_c   1.000
_cell.angle_alpha   90.00
_cell.angle_beta   90.00
_cell.angle_gamma   90.00
#
_symmetry.space_group_name_H-M   'P 1'
#
loop_
_entity.id
_entity.type
_entity.pdbx_description
1 polymer ?
#
loop_
_entity_poly.entity_id
_entity_poly.type
_entity_poly.pdbx_seq_one_letter_code
_entity_poly.pdbx_strand_id
1 'polypeptide(L)'
;MEIKINRDVLLKGVSRVQGILEKRSHMPILSTILLTTKQDNIEISATDLEIGFQNSYPAEIIKPGSITISGKKLLDITRETNSKNIYILEKENNWIYISDNKAHYNLSCLPADEFPILTEPEGIIMIEINSKILTEMINKTIYSITMEDTAFKLSGVFMEIVNKNKEDFLRMVATDGHRLSLIDKKIPKLQEIDIQQGVMIPKKGLIELNKLCLENGNILFGIKQNNLVGKKEEALIVIRLLDTEFPDYKDVILPKKEDKRNIITVNRKLLLESMRRMIIIGGDQYQGVKITIGTDYLEMVSVNPDLGDVEEKIEIKYDGEPIDKKKYTASNIKVLKDLLAVRKRPAMYIGNTSTEGLHHLLYEVVDNSVDEALAGYCDQIDIKILGDNSVIVKDNGRGIPVDIHKTEKLPALEVVMTKLHAGGKFDNKTYKVSGGLHGVGVSVVNALSEYLEVEVYLNGSVYYQTTDFSFDIIRQRMRELAFLNTGLKINIYDDRTHKEKKLFYKGGIVS
;
A
#
# COMPACT_ATOMS: atom_id res chain seq x y z
N MET A 1 -0.57 -27.99 38.95
CA MET A 1 -0.77 -28.84 37.76
C MET A 1 0.47 -29.70 37.54
N GLU A 2 0.31 -30.96 37.15
CA GLU A 2 1.41 -31.86 36.78
C GLU A 2 0.94 -32.80 35.67
N ILE A 3 1.63 -32.78 34.53
CA ILE A 3 1.25 -33.56 33.35
C ILE A 3 2.48 -34.14 32.64
N LYS A 4 2.21 -35.17 31.85
CA LYS A 4 3.15 -35.74 30.89
C LYS A 4 2.46 -35.88 29.54
N ILE A 5 3.06 -35.32 28.51
CA ILE A 5 2.45 -35.25 27.17
C ILE A 5 3.43 -35.69 26.09
N ASN A 6 2.90 -36.33 25.05
CA ASN A 6 3.70 -36.65 23.88
C ASN A 6 4.17 -35.35 23.18
N ARG A 7 5.44 -35.31 22.81
CA ARG A 7 6.08 -34.15 22.16
C ARG A 7 5.34 -33.74 20.88
N ASP A 8 5.00 -34.68 20.00
CA ASP A 8 4.38 -34.35 18.71
C ASP A 8 2.96 -33.82 18.89
N VAL A 9 2.23 -34.33 19.88
CA VAL A 9 0.91 -33.82 20.29
C VAL A 9 1.02 -32.39 20.81
N LEU A 10 1.95 -32.13 21.75
CA LEU A 10 2.18 -30.78 22.27
C LEU A 10 2.63 -29.83 21.16
N LEU A 11 3.52 -30.27 20.27
CA LEU A 11 4.01 -29.48 19.15
C LEU A 11 2.88 -29.11 18.19
N LYS A 12 1.97 -30.05 17.89
CA LYS A 12 0.78 -29.79 17.06
C LYS A 12 -0.07 -28.69 17.70
N GLY A 13 -0.36 -28.80 19.00
CA GLY A 13 -1.19 -27.84 19.72
C GLY A 13 -0.56 -26.45 19.87
N VAL A 14 0.71 -26.38 20.27
CA VAL A 14 1.43 -25.10 20.44
C VAL A 14 1.65 -24.40 19.10
N SER A 15 2.02 -25.16 18.05
CA SER A 15 2.18 -24.58 16.70
C SER A 15 0.87 -24.02 16.14
N ARG A 16 -0.25 -24.61 16.55
CA ARG A 16 -1.58 -24.22 16.11
C ARG A 16 -1.98 -22.82 16.58
N VAL A 17 -1.66 -22.49 17.83
CA VAL A 17 -2.04 -21.23 18.47
C VAL A 17 -1.03 -20.11 18.27
N GLN A 18 0.16 -20.42 17.76
CA GLN A 18 1.26 -19.46 17.61
C GLN A 18 0.93 -18.21 16.77
N GLY A 19 -0.03 -18.32 15.83
CA GLY A 19 -0.48 -17.20 15.01
C GLY A 19 -1.36 -16.19 15.74
N ILE A 20 -1.95 -16.59 16.86
CA ILE A 20 -2.86 -15.77 17.67
C ILE A 20 -2.06 -14.92 18.65
N LEU A 21 -1.07 -15.52 19.31
CA LEU A 21 -0.26 -14.89 20.36
C LEU A 21 0.36 -13.56 19.94
N GLU A 22 0.26 -12.57 20.81
CA GLU A 22 0.86 -11.26 20.58
C GLU A 22 2.37 -11.26 20.87
N LYS A 23 3.17 -10.85 19.89
CA LYS A 23 4.64 -10.76 20.05
C LYS A 23 5.08 -9.50 20.80
N ARG A 24 4.29 -8.43 20.74
CA ARG A 24 4.53 -7.12 21.35
C ARG A 24 3.19 -6.63 21.88
N SER A 25 2.89 -6.95 23.14
CA SER A 25 1.66 -6.54 23.80
C SER A 25 1.97 -5.74 25.05
N HIS A 26 1.11 -4.78 25.38
CA HIS A 26 1.09 -4.16 26.71
C HIS A 26 0.59 -5.12 27.79
N MET A 27 -0.07 -6.22 27.41
CA MET A 27 -0.54 -7.28 28.30
C MET A 27 0.32 -8.55 28.10
N PRO A 28 1.33 -8.80 28.94
CA PRO A 28 2.24 -9.94 28.77
C PRO A 28 1.53 -11.30 28.72
N ILE A 29 0.38 -11.42 29.39
CA ILE A 29 -0.46 -12.62 29.40
C ILE A 29 -0.89 -13.07 27.99
N LEU A 30 -1.08 -12.15 27.05
CA LEU A 30 -1.47 -12.45 25.66
C LEU A 30 -0.35 -13.08 24.82
N SER A 31 0.88 -13.08 25.33
CA SER A 31 2.01 -13.82 24.73
C SER A 31 2.12 -15.27 25.24
N THR A 32 1.24 -15.65 26.17
CA THR A 32 1.22 -16.96 26.81
C THR A 32 0.11 -17.85 26.26
N ILE A 33 0.29 -19.16 26.42
CA ILE A 33 -0.69 -20.20 26.18
C ILE A 33 -1.21 -20.65 27.53
N LEU A 34 -2.53 -20.76 27.66
CA LEU A 34 -3.17 -21.38 28.81
C LEU A 34 -3.28 -22.89 28.58
N LEU A 35 -2.75 -23.67 29.51
CA LEU A 35 -2.93 -25.12 29.58
C LEU A 35 -3.91 -25.43 30.71
N THR A 36 -5.01 -26.12 30.43
CA THR A 36 -6.01 -26.51 31.43
C THR A 36 -6.31 -28.00 31.33
N THR A 37 -6.20 -28.72 32.45
CA THR A 37 -6.48 -30.17 32.48
C THR A 37 -7.99 -30.43 32.43
N LYS A 38 -8.44 -31.34 31.54
CA LYS A 38 -9.84 -31.79 31.42
C LYS A 38 -9.88 -33.32 31.31
N GLN A 39 -10.25 -34.01 32.39
CA GLN A 39 -10.26 -35.48 32.46
C GLN A 39 -8.91 -36.08 32.02
N ASP A 40 -8.87 -36.76 30.87
CA ASP A 40 -7.67 -37.39 30.28
C ASP A 40 -7.01 -36.53 29.18
N ASN A 41 -7.44 -35.27 29.05
CA ASN A 41 -6.96 -34.34 28.04
C ASN A 41 -6.37 -33.07 28.67
N ILE A 42 -5.51 -32.41 27.92
CA ILE A 42 -5.11 -31.02 28.15
C ILE A 42 -5.77 -30.13 27.09
N GLU A 43 -6.44 -29.08 27.53
CA GLU A 43 -6.91 -28.01 26.67
C GLU A 43 -5.80 -26.96 26.51
N ILE A 44 -5.51 -26.62 25.26
CA ILE A 44 -4.55 -25.59 24.88
C ILE A 44 -5.32 -24.39 24.36
N SER A 45 -5.24 -23.26 25.06
CA SER A 45 -5.98 -22.03 24.74
C SER A 45 -5.05 -20.84 24.50
N ALA A 46 -5.42 -19.98 23.56
CA ALA A 46 -4.71 -18.76 23.22
C ALA A 46 -5.68 -17.65 22.80
N THR A 47 -5.30 -16.40 23.08
CA THR A 47 -6.08 -15.23 22.67
C THR A 47 -5.25 -13.97 22.53
N ASP A 48 -5.71 -13.07 21.67
CA ASP A 48 -5.30 -11.67 21.54
C ASP A 48 -6.47 -10.69 21.84
N LEU A 49 -7.52 -11.15 22.52
CA LEU A 49 -8.81 -10.47 22.79
C LEU A 49 -9.75 -10.31 21.59
N GLU A 50 -9.25 -10.49 20.35
CA GLU A 50 -10.08 -10.46 19.14
C GLU A 50 -10.38 -11.88 18.64
N ILE A 51 -9.41 -12.77 18.75
CA ILE A 51 -9.46 -14.16 18.36
C ILE A 51 -9.19 -14.99 19.60
N GLY A 52 -10.06 -15.97 19.81
CA GLY A 52 -9.89 -17.04 20.78
C GLY A 52 -9.78 -18.35 20.07
N PHE A 53 -8.84 -19.20 20.50
CA PHE A 53 -8.79 -20.58 20.06
C PHE A 53 -8.55 -21.47 21.27
N GLN A 54 -9.25 -22.60 21.29
CA GLN A 54 -9.00 -23.69 22.22
C GLN A 54 -9.16 -25.04 21.52
N ASN A 55 -8.37 -26.02 21.93
CA ASN A 55 -8.50 -27.39 21.46
C ASN A 55 -7.97 -28.38 22.51
N SER A 56 -8.60 -29.55 22.58
CA SER A 56 -8.24 -30.62 23.52
C SER A 56 -7.27 -31.63 22.90
N TYR A 57 -6.29 -32.06 23.68
CA TYR A 57 -5.27 -33.02 23.28
C TYR A 57 -5.05 -34.08 24.36
N PRO A 58 -4.79 -35.35 23.99
CA PRO A 58 -4.54 -36.40 24.98
C PRO A 58 -3.25 -36.16 25.76
N ALA A 59 -3.32 -36.29 27.09
CA ALA A 59 -2.18 -36.15 27.99
C ALA A 59 -2.34 -37.02 29.25
N GLU A 60 -1.23 -37.49 29.81
CA GLU A 60 -1.22 -38.18 31.09
C GLU A 60 -1.27 -37.13 32.21
N ILE A 61 -2.42 -37.03 32.89
CA ILE A 61 -2.64 -36.07 33.97
C ILE A 61 -2.26 -36.70 35.31
N ILE A 62 -1.24 -36.15 35.97
CA ILE A 62 -0.77 -36.61 37.28
C ILE A 62 -1.42 -35.78 38.39
N LYS A 63 -1.50 -34.46 38.20
CA LYS A 63 -2.20 -33.54 39.09
C LYS A 63 -2.99 -32.50 38.28
N PRO A 64 -4.31 -32.39 38.45
CA PRO A 64 -5.12 -31.42 37.72
C PRO A 64 -4.72 -29.98 38.05
N GLY A 65 -5.04 -29.06 37.15
CA GLY A 65 -4.84 -27.63 37.33
C GLY A 65 -4.80 -26.86 36.00
N SER A 66 -4.46 -25.59 36.10
CA SER A 66 -4.30 -24.70 34.96
C SER A 66 -3.06 -23.84 35.15
N ILE A 67 -2.32 -23.61 34.07
CA ILE A 67 -1.12 -22.76 34.08
C ILE A 67 -0.97 -22.01 32.76
N THR A 68 -0.27 -20.89 32.79
CA THR A 68 0.15 -20.19 31.57
C THR A 68 1.62 -20.44 31.27
N ILE A 69 1.99 -20.46 30.00
CA ILE A 69 3.39 -20.59 29.57
C ILE A 69 3.60 -19.68 28.37
N SER A 70 4.72 -18.94 28.33
CA SER A 70 5.11 -18.20 27.13
C SER A 70 5.08 -19.12 25.89
N GLY A 71 4.21 -18.84 24.93
CA GLY A 71 3.99 -19.75 23.79
C GLY A 71 5.22 -19.90 22.90
N LYS A 72 5.97 -18.81 22.69
CA LYS A 72 7.24 -18.86 21.95
C LYS A 72 8.25 -19.82 22.60
N LYS A 73 8.48 -19.68 23.90
CA LYS A 73 9.42 -20.53 24.66
C LYS A 73 8.98 -21.98 24.67
N LEU A 74 7.69 -22.24 24.88
CA LEU A 74 7.15 -23.61 24.86
C LEU A 74 7.32 -24.25 23.47
N LEU A 75 7.08 -23.49 22.40
CA LEU A 75 7.27 -23.94 21.02
C LEU A 75 8.73 -24.29 20.76
N ASP A 76 9.66 -23.40 21.12
CA ASP A 76 11.09 -23.60 20.92
C ASP A 76 11.58 -24.84 21.70
N ILE A 77 11.21 -24.98 22.98
CA ILE A 77 11.55 -26.16 23.80
C ILE A 77 11.02 -27.45 23.17
N THR A 78 9.77 -27.44 22.72
CA THR A 78 9.12 -28.63 22.13
C THR A 78 9.73 -29.01 20.78
N ARG A 79 10.24 -28.03 20.01
CA ARG A 79 10.91 -28.27 18.72
C ARG A 79 12.29 -28.90 18.90
N GLU A 80 13.07 -28.41 19.85
CA GLU A 80 14.47 -28.80 20.05
C GLU A 80 14.63 -30.15 20.77
N THR A 81 13.64 -30.58 21.55
CA THR A 81 13.71 -31.90 22.19
C THR A 81 13.52 -33.04 21.19
N ASN A 82 14.33 -34.10 21.36
CA ASN A 82 14.22 -35.37 20.66
C ASN A 82 13.51 -36.46 21.48
N SER A 83 13.08 -36.14 22.71
CA SER A 83 12.38 -37.09 23.56
C SER A 83 10.92 -37.23 23.14
N LYS A 84 10.37 -38.44 23.31
CA LYS A 84 8.97 -38.73 22.96
C LYS A 84 7.98 -38.01 23.88
N ASN A 85 8.33 -37.79 25.14
CA ASN A 85 7.46 -37.21 26.15
C ASN A 85 8.11 -36.00 26.80
N ILE A 86 7.29 -35.01 27.13
CA ILE A 86 7.64 -33.82 27.87
C ILE A 86 6.83 -33.82 29.16
N TYR A 87 7.50 -33.57 30.27
CA TYR A 87 6.93 -33.44 31.59
C TYR A 87 6.82 -31.97 31.96
N ILE A 88 5.66 -31.58 32.49
CA ILE A 88 5.34 -30.20 32.87
C ILE A 88 4.78 -30.21 34.28
N LEU A 89 5.42 -29.47 35.17
CA LEU A 89 5.08 -29.37 36.59
C LEU A 89 5.01 -27.90 37.02
N GLU A 90 3.88 -27.51 37.58
CA GLU A 90 3.72 -26.25 38.28
C GLU A 90 4.43 -26.29 39.64
N LYS A 91 5.19 -25.25 39.95
CA LYS A 91 5.88 -25.02 41.22
C LYS A 91 5.31 -23.77 41.90
N GLU A 92 5.68 -23.59 43.17
CA GLU A 92 5.32 -22.39 43.94
C GLU A 92 5.84 -21.09 43.29
N ASN A 93 5.25 -19.95 43.67
CA ASN A 93 5.64 -18.61 43.23
C ASN A 93 5.60 -18.39 41.71
N ASN A 94 4.60 -18.96 41.02
CA ASN A 94 4.42 -18.84 39.56
C ASN A 94 5.66 -19.32 38.77
N TRP A 95 6.23 -20.44 39.19
CA TRP A 95 7.27 -21.13 38.43
C TRP A 95 6.71 -22.38 37.78
N ILE A 96 7.26 -22.70 36.62
CA ILE A 96 6.98 -23.94 35.92
C ILE A 96 8.29 -24.66 35.63
N TYR A 97 8.28 -25.97 35.84
CA TYR A 97 9.33 -26.88 35.46
C TYR A 97 8.91 -27.68 34.24
N ILE A 98 9.72 -27.61 33.18
CA ILE A 98 9.55 -28.38 31.95
C ILE A 98 10.78 -29.24 31.77
N SER A 99 10.59 -30.54 31.50
CA SER A 99 11.71 -31.43 31.25
C SER A 99 11.36 -32.56 30.30
N ASP A 100 12.36 -32.99 29.54
CA ASP A 100 12.31 -34.17 28.69
C ASP A 100 13.18 -35.32 29.25
N ASN A 101 13.47 -35.25 30.56
CA ASN A 101 14.43 -36.02 31.35
C ASN A 101 15.92 -35.68 31.14
N LYS A 102 16.29 -34.99 30.07
CA LYS A 102 17.69 -34.62 29.78
C LYS A 102 17.95 -33.14 30.04
N ALA A 103 17.06 -32.30 29.55
CA ALA A 103 17.07 -30.86 29.76
C ALA A 103 16.04 -30.48 30.82
N HIS A 104 16.37 -29.44 31.60
CA HIS A 104 15.56 -28.95 32.70
C HIS A 104 15.37 -27.45 32.55
N TYR A 105 14.14 -27.02 32.32
CA TYR A 105 13.78 -25.62 32.18
C TYR A 105 12.96 -25.21 33.39
N ASN A 106 13.37 -24.14 34.07
CA ASN A 106 12.54 -23.45 35.05
C ASN A 106 12.19 -22.09 34.45
N LEU A 107 10.91 -21.85 34.20
CA LEU A 107 10.41 -20.61 33.62
C LEU A 107 9.47 -19.93 34.62
N SER A 108 9.40 -18.61 34.58
CA SER A 108 8.31 -17.89 35.23
C SER A 108 7.04 -17.99 34.38
N CYS A 109 5.90 -18.12 35.03
CA CYS A 109 4.58 -18.02 34.42
C CYS A 109 3.80 -16.85 35.02
N LEU A 110 2.64 -16.57 34.43
CA LEU A 110 1.65 -15.66 34.98
C LEU A 110 0.49 -16.48 35.57
N PRO A 111 -0.23 -15.94 36.56
CA PRO A 111 -1.38 -16.62 37.14
C PRO A 111 -2.43 -16.98 36.07
N ALA A 112 -2.99 -18.19 36.14
CA ALA A 112 -3.93 -18.68 35.13
C ALA A 112 -5.30 -17.98 35.18
N ASP A 113 -5.66 -17.44 36.33
CA ASP A 113 -6.87 -16.64 36.56
C ASP A 113 -6.82 -15.24 35.93
N GLU A 114 -5.63 -14.73 35.61
CA GLU A 114 -5.46 -13.50 34.81
C GLU A 114 -5.70 -13.73 33.30
N PHE A 115 -5.76 -14.99 32.85
CA PHE A 115 -5.92 -15.30 31.43
C PHE A 115 -7.35 -14.98 30.96
N PRO A 116 -7.54 -14.22 29.86
CA PRO A 116 -8.87 -13.88 29.38
C PRO A 116 -9.66 -15.11 28.94
N ILE A 117 -10.86 -15.28 29.50
CA ILE A 117 -11.76 -16.37 29.14
C ILE A 117 -12.55 -15.96 27.90
N LEU A 118 -12.40 -16.69 26.80
CA LEU A 118 -13.31 -16.58 25.66
C LEU A 118 -14.48 -17.52 25.80
N THR A 119 -15.68 -16.95 25.79
CA THR A 119 -16.92 -17.69 25.90
C THR A 119 -17.62 -17.71 24.55
N GLU A 120 -18.12 -18.88 24.18
CA GLU A 120 -19.07 -19.00 23.08
C GLU A 120 -20.37 -18.24 23.44
N PRO A 121 -20.94 -17.44 22.53
CA PRO A 121 -22.22 -16.79 22.75
C PRO A 121 -23.33 -17.82 22.99
N GLU A 122 -24.06 -17.69 24.10
CA GLU A 122 -25.16 -18.61 24.44
C GLU A 122 -26.24 -18.64 23.35
N GLY A 123 -26.72 -19.83 22.99
CA GLY A 123 -27.79 -20.01 22.00
C GLY A 123 -27.41 -19.55 20.58
N ILE A 124 -26.14 -19.68 20.20
CA ILE A 124 -25.69 -19.49 18.82
C ILE A 124 -26.22 -20.61 17.92
N ILE A 125 -26.82 -20.24 16.80
CA ILE A 125 -27.25 -21.20 15.79
C ILE A 125 -26.06 -21.50 14.88
N MET A 126 -25.80 -22.79 14.67
CA MET A 126 -24.65 -23.28 13.93
C MET A 126 -25.11 -24.09 12.72
N ILE A 127 -24.55 -23.79 11.55
CA ILE A 127 -24.74 -24.62 10.35
C ILE A 127 -23.47 -25.41 10.06
N GLU A 128 -23.64 -26.52 9.37
CA GLU A 128 -22.53 -27.36 8.93
C GLU A 128 -22.07 -26.94 7.53
N ILE A 129 -20.79 -26.58 7.41
CA ILE A 129 -20.16 -26.15 6.16
C ILE A 129 -19.02 -27.12 5.82
N ASN A 130 -18.93 -27.55 4.57
CA ASN A 130 -17.78 -28.33 4.13
C ASN A 130 -16.50 -27.50 4.21
N SER A 131 -15.48 -28.02 4.90
CA SER A 131 -14.23 -27.29 5.13
C SER A 131 -13.54 -26.87 3.81
N LYS A 132 -13.63 -27.69 2.75
CA LYS A 132 -13.05 -27.32 1.44
C LYS A 132 -13.74 -26.12 0.80
N ILE A 133 -15.06 -26.02 0.95
CA ILE A 133 -15.83 -24.89 0.42
C ILE A 133 -15.40 -23.61 1.13
N LEU A 134 -15.35 -23.62 2.47
CA LEU A 134 -14.96 -22.45 3.24
C LEU A 134 -13.50 -22.05 2.96
N THR A 135 -12.57 -23.01 2.91
CA THR A 135 -11.17 -22.76 2.53
C THR A 135 -11.05 -22.16 1.12
N GLU A 136 -11.81 -22.66 0.14
CA GLU A 136 -11.84 -22.09 -1.20
C GLU A 136 -12.32 -20.64 -1.17
N MET A 137 -13.40 -20.35 -0.45
CA MET A 137 -13.93 -18.99 -0.34
C MET A 137 -12.94 -18.01 0.29
N ILE A 138 -12.27 -18.40 1.38
CA ILE A 138 -11.27 -17.58 2.05
C ILE A 138 -10.06 -17.35 1.13
N ASN A 139 -9.52 -18.42 0.53
CA ASN A 139 -8.33 -18.31 -0.33
C ASN A 139 -8.59 -17.47 -1.59
N LYS A 140 -9.84 -17.41 -2.06
CA LYS A 140 -10.23 -16.62 -3.25
C LYS A 140 -10.47 -15.14 -2.96
N THR A 141 -10.58 -14.73 -1.70
CA THR A 141 -10.89 -13.34 -1.34
C THR A 141 -9.79 -12.68 -0.53
N ILE A 142 -9.13 -13.40 0.39
CA ILE A 142 -8.22 -12.83 1.40
C ILE A 142 -7.03 -12.04 0.83
N TYR A 143 -6.59 -12.34 -0.39
CA TYR A 143 -5.45 -11.64 -1.01
C TYR A 143 -5.80 -10.24 -1.54
N SER A 144 -7.08 -9.90 -1.64
CA SER A 144 -7.54 -8.57 -2.08
C SER A 144 -7.83 -7.63 -0.90
N ILE A 145 -7.44 -7.99 0.33
CA ILE A 145 -7.55 -7.12 1.51
C ILE A 145 -6.39 -6.12 1.50
N THR A 146 -6.65 -4.86 1.85
CA THR A 146 -5.58 -3.86 2.01
C THR A 146 -4.55 -4.29 3.06
N MET A 147 -3.30 -3.88 2.85
CA MET A 147 -2.22 -4.05 3.82
C MET A 147 -2.00 -2.77 4.65
N GLU A 148 -2.70 -1.69 4.32
CA GLU A 148 -2.54 -0.40 4.99
C GLU A 148 -3.43 -0.30 6.24
N ASP A 149 -2.82 0.02 7.38
CA ASP A 149 -3.51 0.15 8.67
C ASP A 149 -4.54 1.30 8.69
N THR A 150 -4.34 2.33 7.86
CA THR A 150 -5.24 3.49 7.74
C THR A 150 -6.58 3.14 7.10
N ALA A 151 -6.63 2.07 6.31
CA ALA A 151 -7.82 1.60 5.62
C ALA A 151 -8.55 0.53 6.44
N PHE A 152 -8.77 0.79 7.73
CA PHE A 152 -9.41 -0.15 8.67
C PHE A 152 -10.74 -0.74 8.15
N LYS A 153 -11.51 0.02 7.36
CA LYS A 153 -12.76 -0.42 6.70
C LYS A 153 -12.57 -1.55 5.68
N LEU A 154 -11.36 -1.73 5.15
CA LEU A 154 -11.00 -2.72 4.13
C LEU A 154 -10.02 -3.77 4.66
N SER A 155 -9.82 -3.86 5.97
CA SER A 155 -8.88 -4.77 6.65
C SER A 155 -9.41 -6.22 6.83
N GLY A 156 -10.58 -6.51 6.26
CA GLY A 156 -11.26 -7.80 6.40
C GLY A 156 -11.97 -8.25 5.12
N VAL A 157 -12.61 -9.41 5.20
CA VAL A 157 -13.52 -9.91 4.16
C VAL A 157 -14.95 -9.67 4.61
N PHE A 158 -15.73 -9.06 3.74
CA PHE A 158 -17.16 -8.89 3.91
C PHE A 158 -17.89 -10.18 3.55
N MET A 159 -18.73 -10.67 4.45
CA MET A 159 -19.56 -11.86 4.26
C MET A 159 -21.03 -11.48 4.32
N GLU A 160 -21.82 -11.89 3.33
CA GLU A 160 -23.26 -11.64 3.31
C GLU A 160 -24.01 -12.83 2.67
N ILE A 161 -25.33 -12.86 2.87
CA ILE A 161 -26.22 -13.79 2.18
C ILE A 161 -26.83 -13.05 0.99
N VAL A 162 -26.66 -13.60 -0.21
CA VAL A 162 -27.27 -13.05 -1.43
C VAL A 162 -28.27 -14.04 -2.03
N ASN A 163 -29.45 -13.54 -2.40
CA ASN A 163 -30.43 -14.35 -3.13
C ASN A 163 -30.20 -14.21 -4.64
N LYS A 164 -30.05 -15.35 -5.33
CA LYS A 164 -29.94 -15.42 -6.79
C LYS A 164 -30.87 -16.51 -7.31
N ASN A 165 -31.74 -16.17 -8.24
CA ASN A 165 -32.66 -17.12 -8.87
C ASN A 165 -33.48 -17.96 -7.86
N LYS A 166 -33.92 -17.34 -6.76
CA LYS A 166 -34.66 -17.98 -5.64
C LYS A 166 -33.83 -18.95 -4.79
N GLU A 167 -32.50 -18.95 -4.90
CA GLU A 167 -31.61 -19.70 -4.03
C GLU A 167 -30.69 -18.75 -3.25
N ASP A 168 -30.39 -19.12 -2.00
CA ASP A 168 -29.50 -18.34 -1.14
C ASP A 168 -28.04 -18.82 -1.30
N PHE A 169 -27.14 -17.85 -1.43
CA PHE A 169 -25.70 -18.08 -1.53
C PHE A 169 -24.99 -17.32 -0.43
N LEU A 170 -23.97 -17.95 0.16
CA LEU A 170 -23.01 -17.25 0.98
C LEU A 170 -22.01 -16.57 0.06
N ARG A 171 -21.85 -15.27 0.24
CA ARG A 171 -20.92 -14.44 -0.51
C ARG A 171 -19.79 -13.99 0.39
N MET A 172 -18.57 -14.04 -0.13
CA MET A 172 -17.41 -13.35 0.45
C MET A 172 -16.88 -12.32 -0.56
N VAL A 173 -16.57 -11.11 -0.08
CA VAL A 173 -16.05 -10.00 -0.88
C VAL A 173 -14.88 -9.34 -0.15
N ALA A 174 -13.81 -9.02 -0.89
CA ALA A 174 -12.68 -8.26 -0.36
C ALA A 174 -12.14 -7.30 -1.43
N THR A 175 -11.68 -6.13 -0.99
CA THR A 175 -11.07 -5.12 -1.87
C THR A 175 -10.01 -4.30 -1.12
N ASP A 176 -9.00 -3.86 -1.85
CA ASP A 176 -7.93 -2.96 -1.39
C ASP A 176 -8.05 -1.58 -2.05
N GLY A 177 -9.17 -1.29 -2.71
CA GLY A 177 -9.40 -0.07 -3.48
C GLY A 177 -8.88 -0.12 -4.93
N HIS A 178 -8.00 -1.07 -5.26
CA HIS A 178 -7.46 -1.26 -6.61
C HIS A 178 -8.03 -2.49 -7.32
N ARG A 179 -8.34 -3.54 -6.55
CA ARG A 179 -8.93 -4.80 -7.05
C ARG A 179 -10.02 -5.25 -6.11
N LEU A 180 -10.93 -6.08 -6.64
CA LEU A 180 -12.01 -6.70 -5.88
C LEU A 180 -12.06 -8.19 -6.20
N SER A 181 -12.14 -9.02 -5.18
CA SER A 181 -12.38 -10.44 -5.31
C SER A 181 -13.70 -10.81 -4.66
N LEU A 182 -14.49 -11.62 -5.35
CA LEU A 182 -15.81 -12.04 -4.94
C LEU A 182 -16.00 -13.52 -5.24
N ILE A 183 -16.64 -14.24 -4.32
CA ILE A 183 -17.03 -15.63 -4.52
C ILE A 183 -18.38 -15.92 -3.87
N ASP A 184 -19.20 -16.68 -4.60
CA ASP A 184 -20.50 -17.16 -4.14
C ASP A 184 -20.48 -18.68 -4.06
N LYS A 185 -20.94 -19.23 -2.93
CA LYS A 185 -21.13 -20.67 -2.77
C LYS A 185 -22.49 -20.95 -2.15
N LYS A 186 -23.13 -22.00 -2.65
CA LYS A 186 -24.36 -22.53 -2.07
C LYS A 186 -24.00 -23.32 -0.81
N ILE A 187 -24.57 -22.94 0.32
CA ILE A 187 -24.34 -23.61 1.61
C ILE A 187 -25.70 -24.08 2.13
N PRO A 188 -25.84 -25.34 2.60
CA PRO A 188 -27.07 -25.81 3.21
C PRO A 188 -27.45 -24.97 4.43
N LYS A 189 -28.76 -24.79 4.66
CA LYS A 189 -29.31 -24.16 5.89
C LYS A 189 -28.85 -22.72 6.18
N LEU A 190 -28.39 -21.97 5.17
CA LEU A 190 -27.98 -20.56 5.35
C LEU A 190 -29.03 -19.68 6.06
N GLN A 191 -30.31 -19.98 5.84
CA GLN A 191 -31.44 -19.27 6.43
C GLN A 191 -31.50 -19.38 7.97
N GLU A 192 -30.80 -20.36 8.56
CA GLU A 192 -30.74 -20.55 10.01
C GLU A 192 -29.76 -19.59 10.70
N ILE A 193 -28.85 -18.94 9.94
CA ILE A 193 -27.89 -17.96 10.49
C ILE A 193 -28.36 -16.54 10.20
N ASP A 194 -28.36 -15.71 11.23
CA ASP A 194 -28.56 -14.27 11.08
C ASP A 194 -27.24 -13.58 10.71
N ILE A 195 -27.10 -13.24 9.43
CA ILE A 195 -25.99 -12.44 8.89
C ILE A 195 -26.51 -11.05 8.45
N GLN A 196 -27.49 -10.47 9.17
CA GLN A 196 -28.08 -9.13 9.00
C GLN A 196 -27.87 -8.47 7.61
N GLN A 197 -27.15 -7.34 7.54
CA GLN A 197 -26.77 -6.63 6.31
C GLN A 197 -25.38 -7.07 5.81
N GLY A 198 -24.86 -8.19 6.31
CA GLY A 198 -23.49 -8.65 6.13
C GLY A 198 -22.60 -8.35 7.34
N VAL A 199 -21.47 -9.05 7.43
CA VAL A 199 -20.49 -8.93 8.51
C VAL A 199 -19.09 -8.79 7.98
N MET A 200 -18.25 -8.04 8.70
CA MET A 200 -16.84 -7.88 8.38
C MET A 200 -15.98 -8.79 9.24
N ILE A 201 -15.27 -9.73 8.62
CA ILE A 201 -14.40 -10.67 9.32
C ILE A 201 -12.94 -10.22 9.19
N PRO A 202 -12.22 -9.99 10.30
CA PRO A 202 -10.83 -9.53 10.24
C PRO A 202 -9.93 -10.55 9.55
N LYS A 203 -8.93 -10.06 8.81
CA LYS A 203 -7.96 -10.89 8.09
C LYS A 203 -7.29 -11.93 8.97
N LYS A 204 -6.84 -11.55 10.17
CA LYS A 204 -6.18 -12.45 11.13
C LYS A 204 -7.12 -13.59 11.53
N GLY A 205 -8.38 -13.29 11.83
CA GLY A 205 -9.41 -14.28 12.14
C GLY A 205 -9.63 -15.28 11.00
N LEU A 206 -9.71 -14.80 9.75
CA LEU A 206 -9.87 -15.67 8.59
C LEU A 206 -8.67 -16.59 8.35
N ILE A 207 -7.44 -16.13 8.61
CA ILE A 207 -6.24 -16.97 8.52
C ILE A 207 -6.36 -18.14 9.51
N GLU A 208 -6.72 -17.87 10.76
CA GLU A 208 -6.84 -18.91 11.79
C GLU A 208 -8.04 -19.85 11.55
N LEU A 209 -9.17 -19.33 11.07
CA LEU A 209 -10.31 -20.13 10.64
C LEU A 209 -9.96 -21.02 9.44
N ASN A 210 -9.23 -20.49 8.45
CA ASN A 210 -8.81 -21.25 7.28
C ASN A 210 -7.87 -22.40 7.66
N LYS A 211 -6.94 -22.15 8.59
CA LYS A 211 -6.12 -23.23 9.15
C LYS A 211 -6.99 -24.34 9.73
N LEU A 212 -8.15 -24.04 10.31
CA LEU A 212 -9.03 -25.04 10.96
C LEU A 212 -9.72 -25.92 9.90
N CYS A 213 -9.94 -25.33 8.74
CA CYS A 213 -10.56 -25.97 7.58
C CYS A 213 -9.56 -26.74 6.70
N LEU A 214 -8.25 -26.71 6.96
CA LEU A 214 -7.24 -27.42 6.15
C LEU A 214 -7.41 -28.95 6.20
N GLU A 215 -7.86 -29.49 7.33
CA GLU A 215 -8.19 -30.90 7.45
C GLU A 215 -9.53 -31.19 6.72
N ASN A 216 -9.71 -32.39 6.15
CA ASN A 216 -10.97 -32.74 5.48
C ASN A 216 -12.15 -32.76 6.48
N GLY A 217 -13.37 -32.81 5.97
CA GLY A 217 -14.60 -32.88 6.77
C GLY A 217 -15.40 -31.59 6.75
N ASN A 218 -16.23 -31.42 7.78
CA ASN A 218 -17.12 -30.28 7.93
C ASN A 218 -16.74 -29.47 9.17
N ILE A 219 -17.13 -28.20 9.17
CA ILE A 219 -16.99 -27.26 10.29
C ILE A 219 -18.38 -26.75 10.64
N LEU A 220 -18.69 -26.70 11.93
CA LEU A 220 -19.85 -25.98 12.44
C LEU A 220 -19.51 -24.50 12.49
N PHE A 221 -20.38 -23.67 11.92
CA PHE A 221 -20.16 -22.25 11.72
C PHE A 221 -21.38 -21.48 12.18
N GLY A 222 -21.18 -20.43 12.98
CA GLY A 222 -22.25 -19.59 13.49
C GLY A 222 -21.79 -18.16 13.70
N ILE A 223 -22.74 -17.23 13.67
CA ILE A 223 -22.50 -15.81 13.95
C ILE A 223 -23.55 -15.34 14.96
N LYS A 224 -23.11 -14.66 16.03
CA LYS A 224 -24.00 -14.06 17.04
C LYS A 224 -23.27 -12.96 17.82
N GLN A 225 -23.96 -11.87 18.16
CA GLN A 225 -23.45 -10.79 19.04
C GLN A 225 -22.04 -10.32 18.65
N ASN A 226 -21.84 -9.99 17.35
CA ASN A 226 -20.55 -9.55 16.81
C ASN A 226 -19.39 -10.56 16.93
N ASN A 227 -19.69 -11.84 17.12
CA ASN A 227 -18.72 -12.92 17.10
C ASN A 227 -19.07 -13.95 16.03
N LEU A 228 -18.06 -14.39 15.31
CA LEU A 228 -18.09 -15.58 14.48
C LEU A 228 -17.48 -16.73 15.26
N VAL A 229 -18.17 -17.86 15.30
CA VAL A 229 -17.73 -19.07 15.98
C VAL A 229 -17.58 -20.20 14.98
N GLY A 230 -16.44 -20.87 15.02
CA GLY A 230 -16.16 -22.09 14.28
C GLY A 230 -15.88 -23.24 15.24
N LYS A 231 -16.50 -24.39 15.02
CA LYS A 231 -16.23 -25.63 15.76
C LYS A 231 -15.93 -26.77 14.82
N LYS A 232 -14.85 -27.50 15.11
CA LYS A 232 -14.49 -28.71 14.38
C LYS A 232 -13.88 -29.71 15.35
N GLU A 233 -14.53 -30.85 15.50
CA GLU A 233 -14.14 -31.86 16.51
C GLU A 233 -14.08 -31.19 17.90
N GLU A 234 -12.94 -31.28 18.59
CA GLU A 234 -12.67 -30.67 19.91
C GLU A 234 -12.18 -29.22 19.82
N ALA A 235 -11.97 -28.68 18.61
CA ALA A 235 -11.46 -27.34 18.42
C ALA A 235 -12.58 -26.31 18.33
N LEU A 236 -12.44 -25.22 19.09
CA LEU A 236 -13.29 -24.04 19.05
C LEU A 236 -12.44 -22.82 18.69
N ILE A 237 -12.93 -22.05 17.72
CA ILE A 237 -12.41 -20.72 17.39
C ILE A 237 -13.54 -19.69 17.53
N VAL A 238 -13.25 -18.58 18.21
CA VAL A 238 -14.14 -17.42 18.35
C VAL A 238 -13.42 -16.22 17.78
N ILE A 239 -14.06 -15.49 16.87
CA ILE A 239 -13.48 -14.34 16.17
C ILE A 239 -14.44 -13.17 16.34
N ARG A 240 -13.96 -12.08 16.94
CA ARG A 240 -14.66 -10.82 17.02
C ARG A 240 -14.73 -10.19 15.62
N LEU A 241 -15.92 -9.81 15.21
CA LEU A 241 -16.19 -9.17 13.93
C LEU A 241 -15.87 -7.67 14.01
N LEU A 242 -15.50 -7.09 12.87
CA LEU A 242 -15.22 -5.67 12.75
C LEU A 242 -16.54 -4.89 12.72
N ASP A 243 -16.62 -3.84 13.52
CA ASP A 243 -17.74 -2.90 13.54
C ASP A 243 -17.53 -1.82 12.46
N THR A 244 -17.56 -2.25 11.19
CA THR A 244 -17.36 -1.39 10.02
C THR A 244 -18.32 -1.73 8.90
N GLU A 245 -18.84 -0.69 8.24
CA GLU A 245 -19.61 -0.85 7.02
C GLU A 245 -18.67 -1.06 5.83
N PHE A 246 -18.96 -2.10 5.03
CA PHE A 246 -18.27 -2.34 3.78
C PHE A 246 -18.84 -1.43 2.68
N PRO A 247 -18.01 -0.83 1.81
CA PRO A 247 -18.48 0.03 0.73
C PRO A 247 -19.47 -0.68 -0.20
N ASP A 248 -20.41 0.07 -0.80
CA ASP A 248 -21.29 -0.50 -1.82
C ASP A 248 -20.48 -0.85 -3.07
N TYR A 249 -20.13 -2.13 -3.16
CA TYR A 249 -19.32 -2.68 -4.23
C TYR A 249 -20.16 -3.12 -5.44
N LYS A 250 -21.50 -3.09 -5.34
CA LYS A 250 -22.37 -3.60 -6.42
C LYS A 250 -22.31 -2.73 -7.67
N ASP A 251 -21.86 -1.49 -7.54
CA ASP A 251 -21.71 -0.55 -8.64
C ASP A 251 -20.35 -0.63 -9.34
N VAL A 252 -19.32 -1.18 -8.68
CA VAL A 252 -18.00 -1.43 -9.30
C VAL A 252 -17.95 -2.75 -10.08
N ILE A 253 -18.90 -3.67 -9.83
CA ILE A 253 -19.04 -4.90 -10.62
C ILE A 253 -19.69 -4.55 -11.96
N LEU A 254 -18.87 -4.28 -12.98
CA LEU A 254 -19.28 -4.01 -14.36
C LEU A 254 -19.39 -5.30 -15.21
N PRO A 255 -20.36 -5.44 -16.15
CA PRO A 255 -21.69 -4.84 -16.19
C PRO A 255 -22.81 -5.88 -15.90
N LYS A 256 -23.89 -5.39 -15.27
CA LYS A 256 -25.15 -6.10 -14.94
C LYS A 256 -26.00 -6.49 -16.18
N LYS A 257 -25.47 -6.36 -17.41
CA LYS A 257 -26.11 -6.72 -18.67
C LYS A 257 -25.07 -7.38 -19.59
N GLU A 258 -25.54 -8.27 -20.45
CA GLU A 258 -24.81 -9.02 -21.48
C GLU A 258 -24.05 -8.12 -22.48
N ASP A 259 -23.13 -7.28 -22.01
CA ASP A 259 -22.19 -6.60 -22.88
C ASP A 259 -21.16 -7.63 -23.34
N LYS A 260 -21.50 -8.34 -24.42
CA LYS A 260 -20.62 -9.32 -25.06
C LYS A 260 -19.49 -8.67 -25.85
N ARG A 261 -19.38 -7.34 -25.84
CA ARG A 261 -18.30 -6.64 -26.51
C ARG A 261 -16.99 -6.90 -25.76
N ASN A 262 -15.94 -7.09 -26.54
CA ASN A 262 -14.57 -7.23 -26.07
C ASN A 262 -14.29 -8.45 -25.16
N ILE A 263 -14.98 -9.58 -25.36
CA ILE A 263 -14.67 -10.83 -24.66
C ILE A 263 -13.41 -11.44 -25.28
N ILE A 264 -12.39 -11.64 -24.45
CA ILE A 264 -11.12 -12.29 -24.84
C ILE A 264 -11.05 -13.65 -24.18
N THR A 265 -10.82 -14.69 -24.98
CA THR A 265 -10.50 -16.02 -24.45
C THR A 265 -9.02 -16.29 -24.65
N VAL A 266 -8.31 -16.53 -23.55
CA VAL A 266 -6.86 -16.77 -23.53
C VAL A 266 -6.53 -18.00 -22.68
N ASN A 267 -5.50 -18.74 -23.07
CA ASN A 267 -5.00 -19.86 -22.28
C ASN A 267 -4.40 -19.35 -20.97
N ARG A 268 -5.01 -19.75 -19.84
CA ARG A 268 -4.57 -19.34 -18.49
C ARG A 268 -3.10 -19.62 -18.22
N LYS A 269 -2.59 -20.80 -18.59
CA LYS A 269 -1.20 -21.20 -18.32
C LYS A 269 -0.24 -20.30 -19.08
N LEU A 270 -0.50 -20.11 -20.38
CA LEU A 270 0.30 -19.26 -21.25
C LEU A 270 0.32 -17.79 -20.78
N LEU A 271 -0.84 -17.26 -20.38
CA LEU A 271 -0.94 -15.90 -19.83
C LEU A 271 -0.11 -15.75 -18.55
N LEU A 272 -0.19 -16.71 -17.62
CA LEU A 272 0.57 -16.64 -16.36
C LEU A 272 2.08 -16.75 -16.58
N GLU A 273 2.52 -17.63 -17.48
CA GLU A 273 3.94 -17.76 -17.83
C GLU A 273 4.49 -16.48 -18.46
N SER A 274 3.70 -15.85 -19.33
CA SER A 274 4.08 -14.59 -19.98
C SER A 274 4.10 -13.42 -19.00
N MET A 275 3.09 -13.30 -18.13
CA MET A 275 3.10 -12.30 -17.05
C MET A 275 4.30 -12.45 -16.12
N ARG A 276 4.72 -13.68 -15.80
CA ARG A 276 5.95 -13.90 -15.01
C ARG A 276 7.20 -13.40 -15.74
N ARG A 277 7.28 -13.56 -17.07
CA ARG A 277 8.38 -13.00 -17.87
C ARG A 277 8.37 -11.47 -17.88
N MET A 278 7.20 -10.85 -17.98
CA MET A 278 7.06 -9.38 -17.94
C MET A 278 7.59 -8.77 -16.62
N ILE A 279 7.46 -9.49 -15.51
CA ILE A 279 7.91 -9.04 -14.19
C ILE A 279 9.44 -9.10 -14.04
N ILE A 280 10.16 -9.91 -14.84
CA ILE A 280 11.62 -10.11 -14.68
C ILE A 280 12.40 -8.80 -14.80
N ILE A 281 12.02 -7.95 -15.75
CA ILE A 281 12.65 -6.64 -15.94
C ILE A 281 11.99 -5.53 -15.11
N GLY A 282 10.89 -5.85 -14.43
CA GLY A 282 10.25 -4.92 -13.52
C GLY A 282 11.12 -4.62 -12.30
N GLY A 283 10.74 -3.61 -11.54
CA GLY A 283 11.37 -3.27 -10.26
C GLY A 283 10.34 -2.64 -9.32
N ASP A 284 10.77 -2.18 -8.15
CA ASP A 284 9.85 -1.61 -7.15
C ASP A 284 9.12 -0.35 -7.68
N GLN A 285 9.76 0.41 -8.57
CA GLN A 285 9.19 1.63 -9.16
C GLN A 285 8.42 1.38 -10.48
N TYR A 286 8.73 0.29 -11.19
CA TYR A 286 8.20 0.01 -12.54
C TYR A 286 7.65 -1.41 -12.61
N GLN A 287 6.38 -1.58 -12.24
CA GLN A 287 5.67 -2.88 -12.22
C GLN A 287 4.55 -3.00 -13.27
N GLY A 288 4.31 -1.93 -14.04
CA GLY A 288 3.22 -1.87 -14.99
C GLY A 288 3.47 -2.77 -16.20
N VAL A 289 2.52 -3.65 -16.51
CA VAL A 289 2.48 -4.40 -17.77
C VAL A 289 1.41 -3.77 -18.66
N LYS A 290 1.82 -3.25 -19.81
CA LYS A 290 0.92 -2.76 -20.84
C LYS A 290 0.36 -3.95 -21.62
N ILE A 291 -0.95 -4.02 -21.80
CA ILE A 291 -1.62 -5.06 -22.58
C ILE A 291 -2.33 -4.41 -23.76
N THR A 292 -1.91 -4.77 -24.98
CA THR A 292 -2.55 -4.39 -26.24
C THR A 292 -3.31 -5.60 -26.78
N ILE A 293 -4.54 -5.41 -27.24
CA ILE A 293 -5.36 -6.49 -27.81
C ILE A 293 -5.54 -6.23 -29.29
N GLY A 294 -4.89 -7.05 -30.12
CA GLY A 294 -5.09 -7.10 -31.56
C GLY A 294 -6.32 -7.91 -31.97
N THR A 295 -6.44 -8.21 -33.25
CA THR A 295 -7.53 -9.03 -33.80
C THR A 295 -7.47 -10.50 -33.37
N ASP A 296 -6.26 -11.03 -33.24
CA ASP A 296 -5.97 -12.45 -33.00
C ASP A 296 -4.82 -12.64 -32.01
N TYR A 297 -4.30 -11.55 -31.43
CA TYR A 297 -3.20 -11.59 -30.47
C TYR A 297 -3.43 -10.65 -29.28
N LEU A 298 -2.84 -11.02 -28.15
CA LEU A 298 -2.64 -10.19 -26.97
C LEU A 298 -1.14 -9.92 -26.85
N GLU A 299 -0.74 -8.67 -26.94
CA GLU A 299 0.64 -8.23 -26.79
C GLU A 299 0.83 -7.65 -25.38
N MET A 300 1.81 -8.15 -24.65
CA MET A 300 2.24 -7.63 -23.36
C MET A 300 3.59 -6.94 -23.51
N VAL A 301 3.69 -5.74 -22.95
CA VAL A 301 4.93 -4.97 -22.93
C VAL A 301 5.20 -4.52 -21.50
N SER A 302 6.39 -4.80 -21.00
CA SER A 302 6.93 -4.26 -19.76
C SER A 302 8.14 -3.39 -20.10
N VAL A 303 8.27 -2.23 -19.46
CA VAL A 303 9.36 -1.29 -19.72
C VAL A 303 9.94 -0.84 -18.39
N ASN A 304 11.25 -1.00 -18.24
CA ASN A 304 12.03 -0.45 -17.16
C ASN A 304 13.11 0.48 -17.76
N PRO A 305 13.09 1.80 -17.46
CA PRO A 305 14.05 2.75 -18.03
C PRO A 305 15.52 2.39 -17.81
N ASP A 306 15.83 1.65 -16.74
CA ASP A 306 17.21 1.31 -16.36
C ASP A 306 17.66 -0.04 -16.92
N LEU A 307 16.75 -0.99 -17.12
CA LEU A 307 17.04 -2.38 -17.51
C LEU A 307 16.64 -2.74 -18.94
N GLY A 308 15.79 -1.93 -19.58
CA GLY A 308 15.25 -2.18 -20.91
C GLY A 308 13.78 -2.64 -20.91
N ASP A 309 13.37 -3.32 -21.97
CA ASP A 309 11.98 -3.72 -22.21
C ASP A 309 11.85 -5.21 -22.56
N VAL A 310 10.65 -5.75 -22.32
CA VAL A 310 10.26 -7.11 -22.70
C VAL A 310 8.89 -7.02 -23.37
N GLU A 311 8.79 -7.65 -24.53
CA GLU A 311 7.57 -7.78 -25.32
C GLU A 311 7.26 -9.27 -25.57
N GLU A 312 5.99 -9.66 -25.42
CA GLU A 312 5.53 -10.99 -25.77
C GLU A 312 4.11 -10.95 -26.37
N LYS A 313 3.87 -11.80 -27.38
CA LYS A 313 2.57 -11.96 -28.03
C LYS A 313 2.00 -13.35 -27.76
N ILE A 314 0.74 -13.37 -27.35
CA ILE A 314 -0.06 -14.59 -27.17
C ILE A 314 -1.17 -14.60 -28.20
N GLU A 315 -1.38 -15.72 -28.88
CA GLU A 315 -2.56 -15.94 -29.71
C GLU A 315 -3.83 -16.00 -28.85
N ILE A 316 -4.87 -15.25 -29.24
CA ILE A 316 -6.16 -15.18 -28.54
C ILE A 316 -7.32 -15.33 -29.51
N LYS A 317 -8.50 -15.68 -28.98
CA LYS A 317 -9.77 -15.54 -29.70
C LYS A 317 -10.46 -14.27 -29.23
N TYR A 318 -10.67 -13.34 -30.16
CA TYR A 318 -11.24 -12.02 -29.90
C TYR A 318 -12.01 -11.49 -31.10
N ASP A 319 -13.31 -11.29 -30.93
CA ASP A 319 -14.21 -10.81 -31.99
C ASP A 319 -14.52 -9.30 -31.86
N GLY A 320 -13.80 -8.59 -30.99
CA GLY A 320 -13.99 -7.16 -30.75
C GLY A 320 -13.06 -6.27 -31.58
N GLU A 321 -13.25 -4.96 -31.45
CA GLU A 321 -12.32 -3.98 -32.02
C GLU A 321 -10.99 -4.01 -31.25
N PRO A 322 -9.83 -3.92 -31.93
CA PRO A 322 -8.53 -3.90 -31.26
C PRO A 322 -8.47 -2.83 -30.16
N ILE A 323 -8.09 -3.24 -28.95
CA ILE A 323 -7.96 -2.37 -27.80
C ILE A 323 -6.51 -1.90 -27.70
N ASP A 324 -6.37 -0.58 -27.58
CA ASP A 324 -5.11 0.14 -27.55
C ASP A 324 -4.37 0.21 -28.91
N LYS A 325 -5.08 0.70 -29.92
CA LYS A 325 -4.51 1.14 -31.21
C LYS A 325 -3.61 2.40 -31.11
N LYS A 326 -3.01 2.68 -29.94
CA LYS A 326 -1.91 3.66 -29.85
C LYS A 326 -0.60 2.89 -29.87
N LYS A 327 -0.09 2.68 -31.09
CA LYS A 327 1.31 2.35 -31.37
C LYS A 327 2.18 3.23 -30.47
N TYR A 328 2.75 2.68 -29.41
CA TYR A 328 3.70 3.40 -28.56
C TYR A 328 4.99 3.52 -29.36
N THR A 329 5.10 4.63 -30.07
CA THR A 329 6.26 4.96 -30.90
C THR A 329 7.07 6.03 -30.19
N ALA A 330 8.28 6.34 -30.67
CA ALA A 330 9.06 7.47 -30.17
C ALA A 330 8.26 8.79 -30.10
N SER A 331 7.19 8.94 -30.91
CA SER A 331 6.29 10.10 -30.88
C SER A 331 5.40 10.18 -29.63
N ASN A 332 5.22 9.07 -28.88
CA ASN A 332 4.47 9.02 -27.62
C ASN A 332 5.34 9.26 -26.39
N ILE A 333 6.67 9.19 -26.54
CA ILE A 333 7.62 9.64 -25.53
C ILE A 333 7.55 11.16 -25.50
N LYS A 334 6.77 11.69 -24.56
CA LYS A 334 6.74 13.13 -24.31
C LYS A 334 8.01 13.52 -23.56
N VAL A 335 9.03 13.94 -24.30
CA VAL A 335 10.17 14.65 -23.73
C VAL A 335 9.65 15.99 -23.21
N LEU A 336 9.44 16.08 -21.91
CA LEU A 336 9.20 17.35 -21.24
C LEU A 336 10.54 18.07 -21.22
N LYS A 337 10.73 19.00 -22.16
CA LYS A 337 11.95 19.81 -22.21
C LYS A 337 11.91 20.86 -21.10
N ASP A 338 13.07 21.05 -20.47
CA ASP A 338 13.37 22.18 -19.59
C ASP A 338 12.39 22.33 -18.42
N LEU A 339 12.01 23.56 -18.07
CA LEU A 339 11.22 23.90 -16.89
C LEU A 339 9.80 23.30 -16.89
N LEU A 340 9.30 22.84 -18.03
CA LEU A 340 8.00 22.17 -18.12
C LEU A 340 8.00 20.83 -17.37
N ALA A 341 9.15 20.15 -17.29
CA ALA A 341 9.28 18.92 -16.50
C ALA A 341 9.15 19.22 -14.99
N VAL A 342 9.78 20.32 -14.56
CA VAL A 342 9.77 20.80 -13.18
C VAL A 342 8.36 21.14 -12.72
N ARG A 343 7.63 21.95 -13.51
CA ARG A 343 6.24 22.34 -13.21
C ARG A 343 5.28 21.15 -13.13
N LYS A 344 5.50 20.11 -13.94
CA LYS A 344 4.65 18.91 -13.92
C LYS A 344 4.95 17.96 -12.77
N ARG A 345 6.18 17.93 -12.28
CA ARG A 345 6.63 16.99 -11.26
C ARG A 345 7.57 17.66 -10.25
N PRO A 346 7.09 18.65 -9.48
CA PRO A 346 7.92 19.44 -8.57
C PRO A 346 8.67 18.57 -7.54
N ALA A 347 8.01 17.56 -6.98
CA ALA A 347 8.62 16.69 -5.96
C ALA A 347 9.91 15.97 -6.41
N MET A 348 10.11 15.72 -7.71
CA MET A 348 11.38 15.12 -8.18
C MET A 348 12.56 16.09 -8.08
N TYR A 349 12.30 17.39 -8.02
CA TYR A 349 13.32 18.43 -8.05
C TYR A 349 13.56 19.04 -6.66
N ILE A 350 12.50 19.13 -5.84
CA ILE A 350 12.58 19.70 -4.49
C ILE A 350 12.33 18.67 -3.37
N GLY A 351 12.24 17.38 -3.70
CA GLY A 351 12.06 16.26 -2.77
C GLY A 351 10.60 16.00 -2.39
N ASN A 352 9.85 17.06 -2.02
CA ASN A 352 8.42 16.97 -1.74
C ASN A 352 7.71 18.31 -2.04
N THR A 353 6.39 18.34 -1.91
CA THR A 353 5.57 19.56 -2.09
C THR A 353 4.98 20.09 -0.77
N SER A 354 5.50 19.60 0.36
CA SER A 354 5.15 20.11 1.68
C SER A 354 6.05 21.30 2.05
N THR A 355 5.94 21.78 3.30
CA THR A 355 6.73 22.91 3.82
C THR A 355 8.24 22.72 3.65
N GLU A 356 8.74 21.49 3.74
CA GLU A 356 10.16 21.19 3.54
C GLU A 356 10.63 21.50 2.11
N GLY A 357 9.82 21.18 1.11
CA GLY A 357 10.09 21.54 -0.29
C GLY A 357 10.12 23.06 -0.52
N LEU A 358 9.32 23.84 0.21
CA LEU A 358 9.38 25.30 0.17
C LEU A 358 10.70 25.82 0.75
N HIS A 359 11.16 25.26 1.87
CA HIS A 359 12.46 25.64 2.45
C HIS A 359 13.61 25.28 1.51
N HIS A 360 13.51 24.16 0.79
CA HIS A 360 14.50 23.75 -0.20
C HIS A 360 14.62 24.76 -1.35
N LEU A 361 13.50 25.33 -1.83
CA LEU A 361 13.53 26.40 -2.83
C LEU A 361 14.26 27.64 -2.34
N LEU A 362 14.03 28.03 -1.08
CA LEU A 362 14.73 29.16 -0.48
C LEU A 362 16.23 28.89 -0.34
N TYR A 363 16.61 27.69 0.13
CA TYR A 363 18.00 27.31 0.27
C TYR A 363 18.74 27.37 -1.06
N GLU A 364 18.12 26.95 -2.17
CA GLU A 364 18.78 27.00 -3.48
C GLU A 364 19.12 28.44 -3.93
N VAL A 365 18.32 29.44 -3.54
CA VAL A 365 18.63 30.87 -3.81
C VAL A 365 19.75 31.36 -2.89
N VAL A 366 19.64 31.06 -1.59
CA VAL A 366 20.61 31.49 -0.57
C VAL A 366 21.98 30.84 -0.78
N ASP A 367 22.00 29.58 -1.23
CA ASP A 367 23.22 28.80 -1.47
C ASP A 367 24.12 29.46 -2.51
N ASN A 368 23.56 30.16 -3.51
CA ASN A 368 24.38 30.90 -4.47
C ASN A 368 25.14 32.06 -3.81
N SER A 369 24.49 32.78 -2.89
CA SER A 369 25.13 33.85 -2.12
C SER A 369 26.18 33.27 -1.15
N VAL A 370 25.88 32.12 -0.52
CA VAL A 370 26.82 31.40 0.35
C VAL A 370 28.04 30.90 -0.42
N ASP A 371 27.86 30.39 -1.64
CA ASP A 371 28.96 29.93 -2.49
C ASP A 371 29.90 31.08 -2.86
N GLU A 372 29.36 32.29 -3.11
CA GLU A 372 30.18 33.50 -3.32
C GLU A 372 30.96 33.89 -2.05
N ALA A 373 30.35 33.70 -0.86
CA ALA A 373 31.02 33.97 0.40
C ALA A 373 32.14 32.97 0.70
N LEU A 374 31.89 31.68 0.46
CA LEU A 374 32.91 30.61 0.57
C LEU A 374 34.06 30.80 -0.43
N ALA A 375 33.78 31.38 -1.60
CA ALA A 375 34.79 31.75 -2.59
C ALA A 375 35.53 33.05 -2.27
N GLY A 376 35.16 33.75 -1.18
CA GLY A 376 35.81 34.98 -0.70
C GLY A 376 35.40 36.25 -1.44
N TYR A 377 34.31 36.22 -2.21
CA TYR A 377 33.82 37.37 -2.98
C TYR A 377 32.63 38.09 -2.36
N CYS A 378 31.95 37.47 -1.39
CA CYS A 378 30.83 38.03 -0.66
C CYS A 378 31.12 38.03 0.84
N ASP A 379 30.80 39.10 1.54
CA ASP A 379 30.91 39.20 3.01
C ASP A 379 29.59 39.60 3.69
N GLN A 380 28.57 39.98 2.90
CA GLN A 380 27.25 40.33 3.39
C GLN A 380 26.14 39.71 2.54
N ILE A 381 25.22 39.01 3.21
CA ILE A 381 24.00 38.45 2.63
C ILE A 381 22.81 38.95 3.45
N ASP A 382 21.90 39.69 2.82
CA ASP A 382 20.66 40.18 3.42
C ASP A 382 19.48 39.33 2.93
N ILE A 383 18.72 38.74 3.85
CA ILE A 383 17.51 37.96 3.56
C ILE A 383 16.30 38.64 4.20
N LYS A 384 15.24 38.91 3.42
CA LYS A 384 13.98 39.49 3.90
C LYS A 384 12.81 38.62 3.48
N ILE A 385 12.02 38.16 4.46
CA ILE A 385 10.76 37.45 4.24
C ILE A 385 9.63 38.47 4.33
N LEU A 386 8.79 38.55 3.29
CA LEU A 386 7.69 39.50 3.20
C LEU A 386 6.36 38.87 3.65
N GLY A 387 5.36 39.71 3.93
CA GLY A 387 4.05 39.26 4.43
C GLY A 387 3.17 38.56 3.39
N ASP A 388 3.56 38.58 2.11
CA ASP A 388 2.88 37.91 1.00
C ASP A 388 3.49 36.54 0.65
N ASN A 389 4.35 36.01 1.53
CA ASN A 389 5.12 34.77 1.33
C ASN A 389 6.23 34.86 0.26
N SER A 390 6.61 36.06 -0.19
CA SER A 390 7.80 36.24 -1.01
C SER A 390 9.07 36.43 -0.16
N VAL A 391 10.24 36.18 -0.77
CA VAL A 391 11.55 36.32 -0.12
C VAL A 391 12.51 37.10 -1.04
N ILE A 392 13.20 38.09 -0.47
CA ILE A 392 14.27 38.85 -1.13
C ILE A 392 15.60 38.37 -0.56
N VAL A 393 16.50 37.93 -1.44
CA VAL A 393 17.89 37.59 -1.12
C VAL A 393 18.80 38.56 -1.85
N LYS A 394 19.67 39.25 -1.12
CA LYS A 394 20.64 40.19 -1.67
C LYS A 394 22.03 39.86 -1.14
N ASP A 395 23.01 39.81 -2.03
CA ASP A 395 24.42 39.68 -1.65
C ASP A 395 25.28 40.74 -2.34
N ASN A 396 26.53 40.86 -1.89
CA ASN A 396 27.54 41.74 -2.48
C ASN A 396 28.64 40.97 -3.24
N GLY A 397 28.33 39.77 -3.74
CA GLY A 397 29.23 38.95 -4.53
C GLY A 397 29.50 39.49 -5.93
N ARG A 398 30.13 38.65 -6.79
CA ARG A 398 30.56 39.08 -8.14
C ARG A 398 29.42 39.39 -9.10
N GLY A 399 28.21 38.91 -8.80
CA GLY A 399 27.06 38.96 -9.72
C GLY A 399 27.13 37.90 -10.83
N ILE A 400 25.96 37.53 -11.36
CA ILE A 400 25.86 36.56 -12.46
C ILE A 400 26.25 37.26 -13.78
N PRO A 401 27.10 36.66 -14.64
CA PRO A 401 27.45 37.26 -15.93
C PRO A 401 26.22 37.54 -16.81
N VAL A 402 26.26 38.67 -17.52
CA VAL A 402 25.16 39.11 -18.42
C VAL A 402 25.53 39.05 -19.90
N ASP A 403 26.77 38.71 -20.22
CA ASP A 403 27.24 38.55 -21.60
C ASP A 403 26.50 37.43 -22.33
N ILE A 404 26.45 37.52 -23.66
CA ILE A 404 25.82 36.50 -24.50
C ILE A 404 26.58 35.17 -24.40
N HIS A 405 25.88 34.12 -23.99
CA HIS A 405 26.41 32.78 -23.90
C HIS A 405 26.73 32.22 -25.30
N LYS A 406 27.95 31.70 -25.48
CA LYS A 406 28.48 31.37 -26.82
C LYS A 406 27.67 30.30 -27.57
N THR A 407 27.14 29.31 -26.87
CA THR A 407 26.34 28.22 -27.47
C THR A 407 24.84 28.53 -27.48
N GLU A 408 24.34 29.13 -26.41
CA GLU A 408 22.90 29.35 -26.21
C GLU A 408 22.37 30.62 -26.87
N LYS A 409 23.28 31.54 -27.24
CA LYS A 409 22.97 32.81 -27.91
C LYS A 409 21.99 33.71 -27.15
N LEU A 410 21.83 33.48 -25.85
CA LEU A 410 21.06 34.28 -24.89
C LEU A 410 21.99 34.88 -23.84
N PRO A 411 21.60 35.97 -23.14
CA PRO A 411 22.32 36.46 -21.98
C PRO A 411 22.57 35.34 -20.96
N ALA A 412 23.78 35.26 -20.40
CA ALA A 412 24.12 34.19 -19.46
C ALA A 412 23.21 34.18 -18.21
N LEU A 413 22.77 35.36 -17.76
CA LEU A 413 21.73 35.49 -16.73
C LEU A 413 20.44 34.77 -17.11
N GLU A 414 19.95 34.97 -18.34
CA GLU A 414 18.74 34.31 -18.83
C GLU A 414 18.93 32.78 -18.87
N VAL A 415 20.08 32.31 -19.37
CA VAL A 415 20.40 30.89 -19.44
C VAL A 415 20.38 30.23 -18.06
N VAL A 416 21.01 30.84 -17.04
CA VAL A 416 21.02 30.32 -15.66
C VAL A 416 19.61 30.30 -15.05
N MET A 417 18.77 31.28 -15.39
CA MET A 417 17.41 31.38 -14.85
C MET A 417 16.42 30.46 -15.56
N THR A 418 16.63 30.11 -16.83
CA THR A 418 15.61 29.40 -17.63
C THR A 418 16.00 28.00 -18.07
N LYS A 419 17.26 27.59 -17.91
CA LYS A 419 17.73 26.25 -18.28
C LYS A 419 18.13 25.42 -17.07
N LEU A 420 17.75 24.15 -17.10
CA LEU A 420 18.24 23.16 -16.14
C LEU A 420 19.69 22.83 -16.43
N HIS A 421 20.45 22.49 -15.39
CA HIS A 421 21.86 22.10 -15.49
C HIS A 421 22.77 23.15 -16.14
N ALA A 422 22.42 24.43 -16.02
CA ALA A 422 23.23 25.56 -16.46
C ALA A 422 23.91 26.22 -15.24
N GLY A 423 25.24 26.32 -15.24
CA GLY A 423 26.00 26.98 -14.19
C GLY A 423 27.50 26.66 -14.22
N GLY A 424 28.33 27.50 -13.59
CA GLY A 424 29.79 27.33 -13.53
C GLY A 424 30.27 26.14 -12.69
N LYS A 425 29.35 25.44 -12.01
CA LYS A 425 29.58 24.27 -11.14
C LYS A 425 29.88 22.98 -11.91
N PHE A 426 29.62 22.93 -13.22
CA PHE A 426 29.86 21.75 -14.07
C PHE A 426 31.25 21.74 -14.72
N ASP A 427 32.09 22.74 -14.41
CA ASP A 427 33.47 22.82 -14.88
C ASP A 427 34.44 22.73 -13.67
N ASN A 428 35.32 21.72 -13.67
CA ASN A 428 36.16 21.29 -12.53
C ASN A 428 37.18 22.33 -12.01
N LYS A 429 37.16 23.57 -12.53
CA LYS A 429 38.11 24.65 -12.21
C LYS A 429 37.53 25.78 -11.36
N THR A 430 36.20 25.88 -11.20
CA THR A 430 35.56 27.13 -10.75
C THR A 430 35.01 27.08 -9.31
N TYR A 431 34.62 25.91 -8.79
CA TYR A 431 34.11 25.75 -7.42
C TYR A 431 34.76 24.53 -6.75
N LYS A 432 35.52 24.75 -5.66
CA LYS A 432 36.20 23.67 -4.90
C LYS A 432 35.43 23.20 -3.66
N VAL A 433 34.41 23.96 -3.23
CA VAL A 433 33.47 23.64 -2.13
C VAL A 433 32.14 24.31 -2.51
N SER A 434 31.02 23.57 -2.47
CA SER A 434 29.68 24.06 -2.84
C SER A 434 28.64 23.45 -1.91
N GLY A 435 27.67 24.26 -1.45
CA GLY A 435 26.59 23.83 -0.55
C GLY A 435 25.42 23.11 -1.24
N GLY A 436 25.11 23.45 -2.50
CA GLY A 436 23.96 22.91 -3.23
C GLY A 436 24.15 21.47 -3.72
N LEU A 437 23.20 20.57 -3.40
CA LEU A 437 23.38 19.13 -3.51
C LEU A 437 22.83 18.44 -4.79
N HIS A 438 22.10 19.12 -5.69
CA HIS A 438 21.34 18.36 -6.71
C HIS A 438 21.38 18.86 -8.16
N GLY A 439 22.14 19.91 -8.51
CA GLY A 439 22.25 20.36 -9.91
C GLY A 439 20.94 20.92 -10.49
N VAL A 440 20.09 21.42 -9.59
CA VAL A 440 18.73 21.92 -9.83
C VAL A 440 18.66 23.31 -9.19
N GLY A 441 19.21 24.31 -9.91
CA GLY A 441 19.47 25.66 -9.40
C GLY A 441 18.26 26.60 -9.30
N VAL A 442 18.54 27.91 -9.24
CA VAL A 442 17.53 29.00 -9.26
C VAL A 442 16.56 28.89 -10.45
N SER A 443 16.90 28.17 -11.52
CA SER A 443 15.97 27.86 -12.60
C SER A 443 14.75 27.04 -12.18
N VAL A 444 14.86 26.18 -11.15
CA VAL A 444 13.70 25.49 -10.56
C VAL A 444 12.91 26.37 -9.64
N VAL A 445 13.57 27.25 -8.90
CA VAL A 445 12.89 28.30 -8.13
C VAL A 445 12.06 29.17 -9.07
N ASN A 446 12.64 29.62 -10.19
CA ASN A 446 11.93 30.35 -11.24
C ASN A 446 10.77 29.54 -11.83
N ALA A 447 10.97 28.23 -12.08
CA ALA A 447 9.92 27.40 -12.65
C ALA A 447 8.70 27.24 -11.73
N LEU A 448 8.92 27.21 -10.40
CA LEU A 448 7.88 26.94 -9.41
C LEU A 448 7.32 28.20 -8.73
N SER A 449 7.99 29.34 -8.89
CA SER A 449 7.50 30.63 -8.39
C SER A 449 6.46 31.23 -9.32
N GLU A 450 5.56 32.04 -8.75
CA GLU A 450 4.59 32.82 -9.53
C GLU A 450 5.29 33.88 -10.38
N TYR A 451 6.30 34.54 -9.79
CA TYR A 451 7.22 35.46 -10.45
C TYR A 451 8.61 35.29 -9.84
N LEU A 452 9.63 35.69 -10.60
CA LEU A 452 11.01 35.81 -10.10
C LEU A 452 11.65 37.04 -10.73
N GLU A 453 12.31 37.84 -9.89
CA GLU A 453 12.98 39.07 -10.28
C GLU A 453 14.44 39.00 -9.87
N VAL A 454 15.33 39.46 -10.75
CA VAL A 454 16.77 39.45 -10.52
C VAL A 454 17.36 40.77 -10.95
N GLU A 455 18.13 41.38 -10.05
CA GLU A 455 18.97 42.53 -10.31
C GLU A 455 20.45 42.14 -10.21
N VAL A 456 21.23 42.46 -11.22
CA VAL A 456 22.68 42.28 -11.21
C VAL A 456 23.37 43.62 -11.38
N TYR A 457 24.22 43.97 -10.43
CA TYR A 457 25.03 45.19 -10.44
C TYR A 457 26.42 44.84 -10.97
N LEU A 458 26.73 45.22 -12.22
CA LEU A 458 27.98 44.86 -12.87
C LEU A 458 28.56 46.05 -13.63
N ASN A 459 29.83 46.37 -13.37
CA ASN A 459 30.58 47.46 -14.04
C ASN A 459 29.87 48.84 -13.97
N GLY A 460 29.21 49.14 -12.86
CA GLY A 460 28.48 50.41 -12.66
C GLY A 460 27.09 50.46 -13.32
N SER A 461 26.67 49.39 -14.00
CA SER A 461 25.33 49.25 -14.58
C SER A 461 24.47 48.30 -13.75
N VAL A 462 23.15 48.51 -13.79
CA VAL A 462 22.15 47.61 -13.21
C VAL A 462 21.44 46.88 -14.34
N TYR A 463 21.46 45.56 -14.29
CA TYR A 463 20.76 44.68 -15.21
C TYR A 463 19.57 44.06 -14.49
N TYR A 464 18.40 44.08 -15.13
CA TYR A 464 17.16 43.61 -14.54
C TYR A 464 16.54 42.52 -15.43
N GLN A 465 16.12 41.42 -14.80
CA GLN A 465 15.37 40.35 -15.45
C GLN A 465 14.16 39.98 -14.58
N THR A 466 13.01 39.82 -15.23
CA THR A 466 11.78 39.30 -14.60
C THR A 466 11.18 38.20 -15.47
N THR A 467 10.58 37.21 -14.82
CA THR A 467 9.86 36.12 -15.46
C THR A 467 8.43 36.10 -14.97
N ASP A 468 7.52 36.60 -15.81
CA ASP A 468 6.10 36.73 -15.50
C ASP A 468 5.20 36.08 -16.58
N PHE A 469 4.02 35.60 -16.16
CA PHE A 469 3.00 35.09 -17.07
C PHE A 469 2.42 36.21 -17.93
N SER A 470 2.60 36.10 -19.25
CA SER A 470 1.97 37.02 -20.20
C SER A 470 0.52 36.59 -20.51
N PHE A 471 -0.44 37.44 -20.09
CA PHE A 471 -1.85 37.25 -20.43
C PHE A 471 -2.08 37.10 -21.94
N ASP A 472 -1.39 37.90 -22.76
CA ASP A 472 -1.59 37.89 -24.22
C ASP A 472 -1.13 36.57 -24.86
N ILE A 473 -0.04 35.98 -24.36
CA ILE A 473 0.45 34.67 -24.81
C ILE A 473 -0.50 33.56 -24.38
N ILE A 474 -0.94 33.56 -23.12
CA ILE A 474 -1.89 32.56 -22.60
C ILE A 474 -3.22 32.66 -23.35
N ARG A 475 -3.73 33.88 -23.56
CA ARG A 475 -4.95 34.14 -24.34
C ARG A 475 -4.84 33.59 -25.75
N GLN A 476 -3.71 33.79 -26.43
CA GLN A 476 -3.48 33.28 -27.78
C GLN A 476 -3.54 31.74 -27.81
N ARG A 477 -2.87 31.06 -26.88
CA ARG A 477 -2.87 29.59 -26.79
C ARG A 477 -4.24 29.03 -26.46
N MET A 478 -4.95 29.64 -25.53
CA MET A 478 -6.31 29.24 -25.16
C MET A 478 -7.31 29.48 -26.30
N ARG A 479 -7.08 30.50 -27.14
CA ARG A 479 -7.86 30.74 -28.36
C ARG A 479 -7.68 29.60 -29.36
N GLU A 480 -6.44 29.16 -29.58
CA GLU A 480 -6.13 28.01 -30.44
C GLU A 480 -6.83 26.74 -29.92
N LEU A 481 -6.78 26.48 -28.61
CA LEU A 481 -7.46 25.35 -27.96
C LEU A 481 -8.99 25.40 -28.09
N ALA A 482 -9.60 26.54 -27.81
CA ALA A 482 -11.05 26.73 -27.95
C ALA A 482 -11.51 26.61 -29.41
N PHE A 483 -10.64 26.96 -30.37
CA PHE A 483 -10.93 26.80 -31.80
C PHE A 483 -10.87 25.33 -32.24
N LEU A 484 -9.87 24.58 -31.76
CA LEU A 484 -9.69 23.17 -32.14
C LEU A 484 -10.74 22.23 -31.53
N ASN A 485 -11.33 22.59 -30.38
CA ASN A 485 -12.26 21.74 -29.63
C ASN A 485 -13.68 22.33 -29.64
N THR A 486 -14.54 21.82 -30.53
CA THR A 486 -15.92 22.31 -30.71
C THR A 486 -16.72 22.26 -29.42
N GLY A 487 -17.38 23.37 -29.06
CA GLY A 487 -18.25 23.44 -27.89
C GLY A 487 -17.53 23.77 -26.58
N LEU A 488 -16.20 23.83 -26.56
CA LEU A 488 -15.43 24.21 -25.38
C LEU A 488 -15.50 25.73 -25.14
N LYS A 489 -15.97 26.13 -23.96
CA LYS A 489 -16.00 27.52 -23.51
C LYS A 489 -14.87 27.73 -22.49
N ILE A 490 -13.94 28.62 -22.81
CA ILE A 490 -12.81 28.98 -21.94
C ILE A 490 -12.96 30.44 -21.53
N ASN A 491 -12.99 30.69 -20.22
CA ASN A 491 -12.91 32.03 -19.66
C ASN A 491 -11.53 32.17 -19.01
N ILE A 492 -10.78 33.20 -19.42
CA ILE A 492 -9.47 33.53 -18.86
C ILE A 492 -9.63 34.85 -18.13
N TYR A 493 -9.17 34.88 -16.88
CA TYR A 493 -9.11 36.08 -16.07
C TYR A 493 -7.70 36.17 -15.49
N ASP A 494 -7.08 37.33 -15.62
CA ASP A 494 -5.81 37.64 -14.96
C ASP A 494 -6.13 38.52 -13.75
N ASP A 495 -6.04 37.94 -12.55
CA ASP A 495 -6.33 38.62 -11.28
C ASP A 495 -5.43 39.84 -11.04
N ARG A 496 -4.25 39.90 -11.66
CA ARG A 496 -3.24 40.96 -11.44
C ARG A 496 -3.51 42.18 -12.29
N THR A 497 -3.97 41.96 -13.53
CA THR A 497 -4.26 43.05 -14.49
C THR A 497 -5.75 43.30 -14.69
N HIS A 498 -6.61 42.49 -14.05
CA HIS A 498 -8.06 42.44 -14.23
C HIS A 498 -8.50 42.26 -15.69
N LYS A 499 -7.61 41.73 -16.55
CA LYS A 499 -7.94 41.45 -17.95
C LYS A 499 -8.77 40.17 -18.04
N GLU A 500 -9.89 40.22 -18.74
CA GLU A 500 -10.75 39.07 -18.99
C GLU A 500 -10.86 38.76 -20.49
N LYS A 501 -10.91 37.47 -20.85
CA LYS A 501 -11.31 37.02 -22.18
C LYS A 501 -12.16 35.76 -22.13
N LYS A 502 -13.32 35.81 -22.78
CA LYS A 502 -14.19 34.65 -23.03
C LYS A 502 -13.99 34.15 -24.46
N LEU A 503 -13.75 32.85 -24.62
CA LEU A 503 -13.45 32.19 -25.88
C LEU A 503 -14.43 31.03 -26.08
N PHE A 504 -15.11 31.00 -27.23
CA PHE A 504 -16.05 29.95 -27.60
C PHE A 504 -16.20 29.88 -29.11
N TYR A 505 -16.03 28.70 -29.70
CA TYR A 505 -16.12 28.47 -31.14
C TYR A 505 -17.00 27.25 -31.45
N LYS A 506 -17.90 27.40 -32.44
CA LYS A 506 -18.88 26.37 -32.84
C LYS A 506 -18.41 25.43 -33.97
N GLY A 507 -17.23 25.64 -34.55
CA GLY A 507 -16.79 24.98 -35.79
C GLY A 507 -15.45 24.25 -35.72
N GLY A 508 -15.07 23.72 -34.56
CA GLY A 508 -13.82 22.97 -34.40
C GLY A 508 -13.85 21.57 -35.02
N ILE A 509 -12.71 20.88 -34.96
CA ILE A 509 -12.55 19.54 -35.54
C ILE A 509 -13.33 18.54 -34.67
N VAL A 510 -14.33 17.88 -35.26
CA VAL A 510 -15.02 16.75 -34.62
C VAL A 510 -14.07 15.55 -34.76
N SER A 511 -13.43 15.14 -33.65
CA SER A 511 -12.66 13.90 -33.58
C SER A 511 -13.57 12.70 -33.42
#